data_AF-A0A058Z122-F1
#
_entry.id   AF-A0A058Z122-F1
#
_cell.length_a   1.000
_cell.length_b   1.000
_cell.length_c   1.000
_cell.angle_alpha   90.00
_cell.angle_beta   90.00
_cell.angle_gamma   90.00
#
_symmetry.space_group_name_H-M   'P 1'
#
loop_
_entity.id
_entity.type
_entity.pdbx_description
1 polymer ?
#
loop_
_entity_poly.entity_id
_entity_poly.type
_entity_poly.pdbx_seq_one_letter_code
_entity_poly.pdbx_strand_id
1 'polypeptide(L)'
;MTISKTFAIAVFACLLGSSQAYKLIASSRMLGTSNCPDCHGWVAFHEDSNKVVRAVVSLAGMQRQANSLRAMRIHELGDISNSNGSSMAGVFNPEGLVANCEEGTFGGVLGNVQIGADGRAKATLSHNAISLNINNNGLILGRGIAVHNYSQPLDKCPDAIQLGAVLSQGVIGYAPGSEVYNLDLERHVEPMLNEAKAVWHPIPGRNADSDFSGARGTTRFEQLADGVRVHMDLAGLPRNRDLGLHITEFASILEDNVDNLGNVWSPVRNAQHGCRSTDPARSRAGDLGNVRTSDSGTVKESFVLPGVNIFRSGINTLLGRAIVIHNAADDCSDVSASGVKGRRVAYGVIGASNAAFATAAALGVATASALSMLF
;
A
#
# COMPACT_ATOMS: atom_id res chain seq x y z
N MET A 1 6.28 -23.72 -27.25
CA MET A 1 6.27 -22.40 -27.91
C MET A 1 6.07 -21.36 -26.82
N THR A 2 7.18 -20.80 -26.34
CA THR A 2 7.28 -20.05 -25.08
C THR A 2 6.91 -18.59 -25.36
N ILE A 3 5.73 -18.15 -24.92
CA ILE A 3 5.34 -16.74 -25.01
C ILE A 3 6.01 -16.00 -23.85
N SER A 4 6.98 -15.17 -24.20
CA SER A 4 7.79 -14.33 -23.32
C SER A 4 6.95 -13.32 -22.52
N LYS A 5 7.34 -13.13 -21.26
CA LYS A 5 6.76 -12.26 -20.21
C LYS A 5 6.87 -10.74 -20.49
N THR A 6 6.54 -10.27 -21.69
CA THR A 6 6.83 -8.87 -22.09
C THR A 6 5.61 -7.94 -22.11
N PHE A 7 4.41 -8.42 -21.75
CA PHE A 7 3.18 -7.63 -21.92
C PHE A 7 2.85 -6.61 -20.82
N ALA A 8 3.56 -6.59 -19.68
CA ALA A 8 3.29 -5.64 -18.60
C ALA A 8 4.05 -4.29 -18.73
N ILE A 9 4.97 -4.17 -19.69
CA ILE A 9 5.82 -2.96 -19.89
C ILE A 9 5.23 -2.01 -20.95
N ALA A 10 4.27 -2.47 -21.76
CA ALA A 10 3.84 -1.76 -22.97
C ALA A 10 3.10 -0.43 -22.73
N VAL A 11 2.63 -0.13 -21.51
CA VAL A 11 2.04 1.17 -21.19
C VAL A 11 3.10 2.22 -20.77
N PHE A 12 4.33 1.80 -20.45
CA PHE A 12 5.36 2.69 -19.89
C PHE A 12 6.45 3.15 -20.88
N ALA A 13 6.50 2.60 -22.09
CA ALA A 13 7.60 2.86 -23.03
C ALA A 13 7.35 3.98 -24.06
N CYS A 14 6.14 4.54 -24.17
CA CYS A 14 5.77 5.34 -25.35
C CYS A 14 5.97 6.87 -25.22
N LEU A 15 6.60 7.38 -24.15
CA LEU A 15 6.74 8.83 -23.97
C LEU A 15 8.16 9.39 -23.77
N LEU A 16 9.21 8.57 -23.68
CA LEU A 16 10.58 9.10 -23.56
C LEU A 16 11.55 8.19 -24.31
N GLY A 17 12.13 8.71 -25.40
CA GLY A 17 13.19 8.07 -26.16
C GLY A 17 14.53 8.02 -25.42
N SER A 18 14.57 7.36 -24.26
CA SER A 18 15.82 6.95 -23.62
C SER A 18 15.60 5.66 -22.82
N SER A 19 16.49 4.69 -23.03
CA SER A 19 16.49 3.38 -22.37
C SER A 19 16.98 3.46 -20.92
N GLN A 20 16.41 4.37 -20.12
CA GLN A 20 16.80 4.51 -18.72
C GLN A 20 16.06 3.45 -17.90
N ALA A 21 16.79 2.41 -17.48
CA ALA A 21 16.25 1.35 -16.64
C ALA A 21 15.76 1.93 -15.30
N TYR A 22 14.45 1.97 -15.09
CA TYR A 22 13.86 2.34 -13.80
C TYR A 22 14.20 1.24 -12.78
N LYS A 23 14.93 1.59 -11.71
CA LYS A 23 15.54 0.61 -10.80
C LYS A 23 14.63 0.20 -9.63
N LEU A 24 13.67 1.05 -9.25
CA LEU A 24 12.69 0.78 -8.21
C LEU A 24 11.33 1.31 -8.64
N ILE A 25 10.29 0.48 -8.47
CA ILE A 25 8.92 0.78 -8.90
C ILE A 25 7.97 0.51 -7.73
N ALA A 26 7.06 1.45 -7.48
CA ALA A 26 5.98 1.31 -6.54
C ALA A 26 4.66 1.75 -7.17
N SER A 27 3.56 1.36 -6.56
CA SER A 27 2.24 1.81 -7.01
C SER A 27 1.25 1.92 -5.87
N SER A 28 0.22 2.70 -6.08
CA SER A 28 -0.95 2.73 -5.21
C SER A 28 -2.21 2.69 -6.05
N ARG A 29 -3.16 1.84 -5.65
CA ARG A 29 -4.55 1.95 -6.12
C ARG A 29 -5.24 3.03 -5.29
N MET A 30 -5.84 3.99 -5.98
CA MET A 30 -6.61 5.06 -5.35
C MET A 30 -8.07 4.63 -5.24
N LEU A 31 -8.57 4.58 -4.01
CA LEU A 31 -9.93 4.18 -3.65
C LEU A 31 -10.73 5.40 -3.21
N GLY A 32 -12.02 5.41 -3.50
CA GLY A 32 -12.93 6.47 -3.10
C GLY A 32 -13.09 6.53 -1.59
N THR A 33 -13.24 7.73 -1.06
CA THR A 33 -13.57 7.96 0.36
C THR A 33 -15.06 8.20 0.53
N SER A 34 -15.51 8.32 1.78
CA SER A 34 -16.87 8.83 2.08
C SER A 34 -17.14 10.21 1.49
N ASN A 35 -16.10 11.00 1.21
CA ASN A 35 -16.22 12.34 0.63
C ASN A 35 -16.34 12.30 -0.91
N CYS A 36 -15.91 11.20 -1.54
CA CYS A 36 -16.12 10.94 -2.96
C CYS A 36 -16.10 9.42 -3.24
N PRO A 37 -17.24 8.74 -3.05
CA PRO A 37 -17.29 7.28 -3.22
C PRO A 37 -16.95 6.80 -4.63
N ASP A 38 -17.26 7.62 -5.63
CA ASP A 38 -16.98 7.32 -7.04
C ASP A 38 -15.53 7.62 -7.46
N CYS A 39 -14.78 8.38 -6.65
CA CYS A 39 -13.40 8.74 -6.96
C CYS A 39 -12.52 7.49 -6.94
N HIS A 40 -11.72 7.28 -7.98
CA HIS A 40 -10.80 6.15 -8.04
C HIS A 40 -9.66 6.44 -9.00
N GLY A 41 -8.68 5.54 -9.02
CA GLY A 41 -7.58 5.63 -9.96
C GLY A 41 -6.36 4.88 -9.48
N TRP A 42 -5.20 5.37 -9.90
CA TRP A 42 -3.92 4.82 -9.50
C TRP A 42 -2.79 5.83 -9.61
N VAL A 43 -1.71 5.54 -8.89
CA VAL A 43 -0.44 6.25 -8.94
C VAL A 43 0.68 5.23 -9.12
N ALA A 44 1.59 5.47 -10.06
CA ALA A 44 2.79 4.67 -10.28
C ALA A 44 4.03 5.54 -10.01
N PHE A 45 4.96 5.03 -9.22
CA PHE A 45 6.18 5.73 -8.82
C PHE A 45 7.41 5.08 -9.45
N HIS A 46 8.30 5.92 -9.95
CA HIS A 46 9.58 5.50 -10.53
C HIS A 46 10.68 6.36 -9.93
N GLU A 47 11.67 5.72 -9.31
CA GLU A 47 12.89 6.40 -8.88
C GLU A 47 13.96 6.25 -9.98
N ASP A 48 14.46 7.36 -10.49
CA ASP A 48 15.53 7.38 -11.48
C ASP A 48 16.92 7.34 -10.84
N SER A 49 17.97 7.22 -11.67
CA SER A 49 19.36 7.17 -11.20
C SER A 49 19.83 8.44 -10.47
N ASN A 50 19.12 9.56 -10.66
CA ASN A 50 19.41 10.83 -10.00
C ASN A 50 18.63 10.99 -8.68
N LYS A 51 18.00 9.91 -8.20
CA LYS A 51 17.18 9.88 -6.97
C LYS A 51 15.95 10.80 -7.05
N VAL A 52 15.46 11.07 -8.26
CA VAL A 52 14.20 11.77 -8.44
C VAL A 52 13.08 10.73 -8.56
N VAL A 53 12.08 10.86 -7.71
CA VAL A 53 10.86 10.04 -7.79
C VAL A 53 9.84 10.76 -8.67
N ARG A 54 9.40 10.08 -9.73
CA ARG A 54 8.32 10.50 -10.62
C ARG A 54 7.05 9.73 -10.29
N ALA A 55 6.00 10.44 -9.92
CA ALA A 55 4.66 9.91 -9.70
C ALA A 55 3.78 10.16 -10.93
N VAL A 56 3.43 9.09 -11.65
CA VAL A 56 2.48 9.11 -12.76
C VAL A 56 1.10 8.82 -12.20
N VAL A 57 0.17 9.76 -12.39
CA VAL A 57 -1.15 9.77 -11.76
C VAL A 57 -2.23 9.58 -12.83
N SER A 58 -3.21 8.73 -12.55
CA SER A 58 -4.44 8.60 -13.33
C SER A 58 -5.64 8.53 -12.38
N LEU A 59 -6.53 9.51 -12.43
CA LEU A 59 -7.72 9.61 -11.57
C LEU A 59 -8.98 9.73 -12.43
N ALA A 60 -10.10 9.22 -11.90
CA ALA A 60 -11.42 9.29 -12.48
C ALA A 60 -12.51 9.36 -11.39
N GLY A 61 -13.76 9.60 -11.79
CA GLY A 61 -14.88 9.71 -10.87
C GLY A 61 -14.92 11.02 -10.07
N MET A 62 -14.23 12.05 -10.56
CA MET A 62 -14.09 13.36 -9.89
C MET A 62 -15.00 14.43 -10.52
N GLN A 63 -16.21 14.08 -10.96
CA GLN A 63 -17.12 15.00 -11.66
C GLN A 63 -17.49 16.24 -10.83
N ARG A 64 -17.64 16.08 -9.50
CA ARG A 64 -17.91 17.20 -8.59
C ARG A 64 -16.71 18.15 -8.40
N GLN A 65 -15.54 17.75 -8.90
CA GLN A 65 -14.30 18.50 -8.88
C GLN A 65 -13.86 18.90 -10.30
N ALA A 66 -14.74 18.81 -11.31
CA ALA A 66 -14.40 19.19 -12.67
C ALA A 66 -13.83 20.62 -12.76
N ASN A 67 -12.84 20.81 -13.62
CA ASN A 67 -12.18 22.10 -13.88
C ASN A 67 -11.51 22.72 -12.65
N SER A 68 -10.84 21.92 -11.83
CA SER A 68 -10.18 22.43 -10.61
C SER A 68 -8.88 21.71 -10.26
N LEU A 69 -8.03 22.36 -9.48
CA LEU A 69 -6.81 21.77 -8.94
C LEU A 69 -7.07 21.05 -7.61
N ARG A 70 -6.45 19.89 -7.42
CA ARG A 70 -6.54 19.09 -6.20
C ARG A 70 -5.17 18.72 -5.68
N ALA A 71 -4.91 18.96 -4.40
CA ALA A 71 -3.62 18.63 -3.81
C ALA A 71 -3.44 17.12 -3.66
N MET A 72 -2.24 16.64 -3.92
CA MET A 72 -1.82 15.27 -3.64
C MET A 72 -0.80 15.23 -2.51
N ARG A 73 -1.00 14.29 -1.58
CA ARG A 73 -0.19 14.13 -0.38
C ARG A 73 0.24 12.70 -0.16
N ILE A 74 1.48 12.50 0.27
CA ILE A 74 1.91 11.28 0.96
C ILE A 74 1.83 11.56 2.45
N HIS A 75 1.21 10.65 3.17
CA HIS A 75 0.97 10.73 4.61
C HIS A 75 1.91 9.82 5.38
N GLU A 76 2.03 10.06 6.68
CA GLU A 76 2.89 9.28 7.56
C GLU A 76 2.45 7.82 7.64
N LEU A 77 1.14 7.56 7.75
CA LEU A 77 0.59 6.22 7.90
C LEU A 77 -0.09 5.77 6.61
N GLY A 78 0.05 4.48 6.32
CA GLY A 78 -0.70 3.76 5.28
C GLY A 78 -1.99 3.13 5.81
N ASP A 79 -2.53 3.64 6.91
CA ASP A 79 -3.79 3.17 7.45
C ASP A 79 -4.96 3.88 6.75
N ILE A 80 -5.66 3.16 5.88
CA ILE A 80 -6.87 3.62 5.17
C ILE A 80 -8.17 3.05 5.76
N SER A 81 -8.14 2.55 7.01
CA SER A 81 -9.31 1.94 7.67
C SER A 81 -10.46 2.91 7.92
N ASN A 82 -10.17 4.19 8.14
CA ASN A 82 -11.19 5.23 8.13
C ASN A 82 -11.44 5.70 6.70
N SER A 83 -12.67 5.49 6.23
CA SER A 83 -13.09 5.81 4.86
C SER A 83 -13.08 7.30 4.53
N ASN A 84 -12.89 8.20 5.49
CA ASN A 84 -12.75 9.64 5.27
C ASN A 84 -11.29 10.13 5.20
N GLY A 85 -10.31 9.24 5.39
CA GLY A 85 -8.88 9.52 5.35
C GLY A 85 -8.22 9.93 6.66
N SER A 86 -8.95 9.97 7.78
CA SER A 86 -8.39 10.43 9.07
C SER A 86 -7.36 9.49 9.70
N SER A 87 -7.28 8.23 9.27
CA SER A 87 -6.32 7.24 9.81
C SER A 87 -4.89 7.42 9.28
N MET A 88 -4.67 8.21 8.23
CA MET A 88 -3.36 8.35 7.60
C MET A 88 -2.39 9.28 8.38
N ALA A 89 -2.85 9.93 9.45
CA ALA A 89 -2.08 10.91 10.23
C ALA A 89 -1.56 12.09 9.39
N GLY A 90 -0.45 12.70 9.80
CA GLY A 90 0.12 13.91 9.20
C GLY A 90 0.66 13.69 7.79
N VAL A 91 1.09 14.78 7.16
CA VAL A 91 1.83 14.74 5.89
C VAL A 91 3.24 14.21 6.18
N PHE A 92 3.72 13.29 5.37
CA PHE A 92 5.03 12.67 5.56
C PHE A 92 6.16 13.72 5.51
N ASN A 93 6.94 13.81 6.58
CA ASN A 93 8.03 14.78 6.73
C ASN A 93 9.35 14.10 7.16
N PRO A 94 10.05 13.43 6.24
CA PRO A 94 11.25 12.66 6.58
C PRO A 94 12.43 13.49 7.10
N GLU A 95 12.48 14.77 6.73
CA GLU A 95 13.58 15.68 7.05
C GLU A 95 13.30 16.48 8.33
N GLY A 96 12.14 16.29 8.96
CA GLY A 96 11.76 17.03 10.16
C GLY A 96 11.68 18.54 9.94
N LEU A 97 11.42 18.97 8.70
CA LEU A 97 11.36 20.39 8.34
C LEU A 97 10.27 21.08 9.15
N VAL A 98 10.61 22.23 9.74
CA VAL A 98 9.67 23.11 10.44
C VAL A 98 9.00 24.06 9.45
N ALA A 99 7.79 24.49 9.79
CA ALA A 99 6.80 25.16 8.93
C ALA A 99 7.17 26.59 8.44
N ASN A 100 8.45 26.96 8.38
CA ASN A 100 8.90 28.17 7.68
C ASN A 100 9.41 27.77 6.30
N CYS A 101 8.52 27.78 5.31
CA CYS A 101 8.75 27.35 3.92
C CYS A 101 9.70 28.26 3.12
N GLU A 102 10.75 28.75 3.77
CA GLU A 102 11.80 29.51 3.11
C GLU A 102 12.85 28.58 2.51
N GLU A 103 13.04 27.35 3.02
CA GLU A 103 13.87 26.33 2.36
C GLU A 103 13.38 24.90 2.67
N GLY A 104 12.77 24.22 1.68
CA GLY A 104 12.48 22.78 1.71
C GLY A 104 11.01 22.40 1.54
N THR A 105 10.72 21.56 0.54
CA THR A 105 9.40 20.94 0.36
C THR A 105 9.30 19.67 1.22
N PHE A 106 8.38 19.65 2.18
CA PHE A 106 7.99 18.43 2.91
C PHE A 106 7.86 17.24 1.94
N GLY A 107 8.53 16.13 2.19
CA GLY A 107 8.54 14.96 1.28
C GLY A 107 7.14 14.49 0.87
N GLY A 108 6.15 14.66 1.75
CA GLY A 108 4.77 14.32 1.47
C GLY A 108 3.99 15.29 0.57
N VAL A 109 4.57 16.40 0.12
CA VAL A 109 3.90 17.42 -0.71
C VAL A 109 4.22 17.18 -2.18
N LEU A 110 3.41 16.35 -2.86
CA LEU A 110 3.66 16.02 -4.27
C LEU A 110 3.28 17.14 -5.25
N GLY A 111 2.36 18.02 -4.87
CA GLY A 111 1.84 19.11 -5.70
C GLY A 111 0.34 19.02 -5.94
N ASN A 112 -0.12 19.57 -7.07
CA ASN A 112 -1.54 19.57 -7.46
C ASN A 112 -1.77 18.79 -8.76
N VAL A 113 -2.95 18.21 -8.89
CA VAL A 113 -3.45 17.61 -10.14
C VAL A 113 -4.65 18.38 -10.67
N GLN A 114 -4.68 18.62 -11.98
CA GLN A 114 -5.80 19.27 -12.65
C GLN A 114 -6.87 18.23 -13.00
N ILE A 115 -8.06 18.40 -12.43
CA ILE A 115 -9.23 17.64 -12.82
C ILE A 115 -9.86 18.28 -14.06
N GLY A 116 -9.98 17.51 -15.12
CA GLY A 116 -10.61 17.93 -16.37
C GLY A 116 -12.13 18.06 -16.26
N ALA A 117 -12.74 18.61 -17.30
CA ALA A 117 -14.20 18.78 -17.38
C ALA A 117 -14.96 17.44 -17.30
N ASP A 118 -14.33 16.34 -17.69
CA ASP A 118 -14.90 14.99 -17.66
C ASP A 118 -14.72 14.28 -16.29
N GLY A 119 -14.19 14.98 -15.28
CA GLY A 119 -13.92 14.41 -13.96
C GLY A 119 -12.75 13.43 -13.93
N ARG A 120 -11.82 13.51 -14.91
CA ARG A 120 -10.58 12.71 -14.95
C ARG A 120 -9.35 13.59 -14.81
N ALA A 121 -8.25 13.00 -14.37
CA ALA A 121 -6.95 13.66 -14.33
C ALA A 121 -5.83 12.70 -14.75
N LYS A 122 -4.87 13.22 -15.51
CA LYS A 122 -3.56 12.61 -15.75
C LYS A 122 -2.48 13.62 -15.41
N ALA A 123 -1.48 13.22 -14.64
CA ALA A 123 -0.39 14.11 -14.25
C ALA A 123 0.90 13.32 -14.04
N THR A 124 2.03 14.02 -14.16
CA THR A 124 3.34 13.53 -13.72
C THR A 124 3.91 14.54 -12.74
N LEU A 125 4.15 14.10 -11.51
CA LEU A 125 4.73 14.90 -10.43
C LEU A 125 6.14 14.38 -10.14
N SER A 126 7.09 15.26 -9.84
CA SER A 126 8.47 14.86 -9.52
C SER A 126 8.87 15.43 -8.16
N HIS A 127 9.57 14.63 -7.36
CA HIS A 127 9.99 15.00 -6.02
C HIS A 127 11.33 14.34 -5.68
N ASN A 128 12.21 15.04 -4.97
CA ASN A 128 13.57 14.60 -4.63
C ASN A 128 13.76 14.24 -3.14
N ALA A 129 12.88 14.71 -2.24
CA ALA A 129 12.94 14.35 -0.81
C ALA A 129 12.24 13.01 -0.46
N ILE A 130 11.71 12.29 -1.45
CA ILE A 130 11.11 10.96 -1.27
C ILE A 130 11.92 9.93 -2.05
N SER A 131 11.83 8.68 -1.64
CA SER A 131 12.59 7.59 -2.25
C SER A 131 11.81 6.28 -2.19
N LEU A 132 12.13 5.37 -3.09
CA LEU A 132 11.72 3.97 -3.09
C LEU A 132 12.83 3.06 -2.56
N ASN A 133 14.03 3.59 -2.35
CA ASN A 133 15.15 2.86 -1.76
C ASN A 133 14.91 2.62 -0.27
N ILE A 134 14.93 1.33 0.13
CA ILE A 134 14.67 0.93 1.51
C ILE A 134 15.67 1.51 2.52
N ASN A 135 16.86 1.90 2.06
CA ASN A 135 17.92 2.47 2.91
C ASN A 135 17.84 4.00 3.00
N ASN A 136 16.78 4.64 2.46
CA ASN A 136 16.63 6.09 2.44
C ASN A 136 15.53 6.56 3.40
N ASN A 137 15.82 7.62 4.16
CA ASN A 137 14.86 8.24 5.09
C ASN A 137 13.62 8.81 4.40
N GLY A 138 13.65 9.05 3.10
CA GLY A 138 12.52 9.42 2.25
C GLY A 138 11.64 8.24 1.82
N LEU A 139 11.85 7.03 2.33
CA LEU A 139 11.10 5.84 1.92
C LEU A 139 9.59 6.02 2.10
N ILE A 140 8.85 5.79 1.00
CA ILE A 140 7.38 5.93 0.93
C ILE A 140 6.61 4.60 0.87
N LEU A 141 7.28 3.45 0.85
CA LEU A 141 6.61 2.15 0.86
C LEU A 141 5.87 1.92 2.19
N GLY A 142 4.64 1.41 2.11
CA GLY A 142 3.74 1.25 3.24
C GLY A 142 3.09 2.53 3.74
N ARG A 143 3.33 3.69 3.10
CA ARG A 143 2.70 4.97 3.46
C ARG A 143 1.38 5.19 2.71
N GLY A 144 0.55 6.08 3.26
CA GLY A 144 -0.69 6.50 2.64
C GLY A 144 -0.44 7.56 1.57
N ILE A 145 -1.27 7.56 0.54
CA ILE A 145 -1.36 8.64 -0.45
C ILE A 145 -2.80 9.09 -0.59
N ALA A 146 -3.01 10.40 -0.70
CA ALA A 146 -4.31 11.04 -0.70
C ALA A 146 -4.44 12.10 -1.79
N VAL A 147 -5.64 12.23 -2.35
CA VAL A 147 -6.09 13.40 -3.10
C VAL A 147 -7.06 14.17 -2.22
N HIS A 148 -6.80 15.46 -1.97
CA HIS A 148 -7.63 16.31 -1.13
C HIS A 148 -8.59 17.18 -1.94
N ASN A 149 -9.62 17.71 -1.28
CA ASN A 149 -10.66 18.53 -1.92
C ASN A 149 -10.19 19.95 -2.28
N TYR A 150 -9.19 20.49 -1.61
CA TYR A 150 -8.60 21.78 -1.95
C TYR A 150 -7.21 21.62 -2.59
N SER A 151 -6.84 22.61 -3.41
CA SER A 151 -5.47 22.77 -3.92
C SER A 151 -4.57 23.45 -2.89
N GLN A 152 -3.27 23.27 -3.02
CA GLN A 152 -2.29 24.09 -2.32
C GLN A 152 -1.74 25.18 -3.26
N PRO A 153 -1.80 26.46 -2.88
CA PRO A 153 -0.87 27.46 -3.40
C PRO A 153 0.57 27.05 -3.04
N LEU A 154 1.43 26.81 -4.05
CA LEU A 154 2.79 26.28 -3.85
C LEU A 154 3.71 27.23 -3.04
N ASP A 155 3.25 28.45 -2.79
CA ASP A 155 3.91 29.53 -2.04
C ASP A 155 3.53 29.58 -0.55
N LYS A 156 2.69 28.64 -0.05
CA LYS A 156 2.22 28.64 1.35
C LYS A 156 2.43 27.30 2.06
N CYS A 157 2.72 27.36 3.36
CA CYS A 157 3.11 26.21 4.15
C CYS A 157 2.01 25.16 4.39
N PRO A 158 2.35 23.85 4.41
CA PRO A 158 1.37 22.77 4.56
C PRO A 158 0.55 22.85 5.85
N ASP A 159 1.15 23.24 6.98
CA ASP A 159 0.48 23.32 8.28
C ASP A 159 -0.43 24.56 8.43
N ALA A 160 -0.32 25.52 7.50
CA ALA A 160 -1.20 26.67 7.40
C ALA A 160 -2.39 26.43 6.45
N ILE A 161 -2.47 25.27 5.79
CA ILE A 161 -3.48 25.00 4.76
C ILE A 161 -4.34 23.82 5.17
N GLN A 162 -5.59 24.12 5.51
CA GLN A 162 -6.64 23.13 5.65
C GLN A 162 -6.99 22.59 4.25
N LEU A 163 -6.30 21.54 3.79
CA LEU A 163 -6.54 20.88 2.50
C LEU A 163 -7.94 20.25 2.40
N GLY A 164 -8.63 20.17 3.54
CA GLY A 164 -10.00 19.70 3.65
C GLY A 164 -10.08 18.18 3.49
N ALA A 165 -11.28 17.73 3.14
CA ALA A 165 -11.62 16.32 3.00
C ALA A 165 -10.70 15.58 2.03
N VAL A 166 -10.30 14.35 2.40
CA VAL A 166 -9.67 13.40 1.48
C VAL A 166 -10.74 12.85 0.54
N LEU A 167 -10.57 13.01 -0.76
CA LEU A 167 -11.48 12.52 -1.81
C LEU A 167 -11.16 11.09 -2.24
N SER A 168 -9.88 10.75 -2.28
CA SER A 168 -9.42 9.42 -2.61
C SER A 168 -8.14 9.11 -1.87
N GLN A 169 -7.95 7.85 -1.48
CA GLN A 169 -6.82 7.39 -0.69
C GLN A 169 -6.31 6.04 -1.16
N GLY A 170 -5.06 5.72 -0.85
CA GLY A 170 -4.47 4.42 -1.11
C GLY A 170 -3.23 4.20 -0.27
N VAL A 171 -2.71 2.98 -0.29
CA VAL A 171 -1.43 2.63 0.32
C VAL A 171 -0.42 2.42 -0.80
N ILE A 172 0.79 2.96 -0.63
CA ILE A 172 1.88 2.82 -1.58
C ILE A 172 2.57 1.49 -1.29
N GLY A 173 2.63 0.60 -2.28
CA GLY A 173 3.29 -0.69 -2.15
C GLY A 173 4.21 -1.02 -3.32
N TYR A 174 4.98 -2.09 -3.17
CA TYR A 174 5.90 -2.56 -4.20
C TYR A 174 5.14 -2.90 -5.50
N ALA A 175 5.78 -2.67 -6.64
CA ALA A 175 5.25 -3.02 -7.96
C ALA A 175 6.27 -3.88 -8.74
N PRO A 176 5.80 -4.64 -9.75
CA PRO A 176 6.69 -5.43 -10.61
C PRO A 176 7.83 -4.59 -11.20
N GLY A 177 9.02 -5.17 -11.26
CA GLY A 177 10.23 -4.47 -11.70
C GLY A 177 11.00 -3.79 -10.57
N SER A 178 10.49 -3.79 -9.33
CA SER A 178 11.27 -3.42 -8.15
C SER A 178 12.38 -4.44 -7.89
N GLU A 179 13.65 -4.01 -7.82
CA GLU A 179 14.77 -4.84 -7.37
C GLU A 179 14.73 -5.03 -5.84
N VAL A 180 13.78 -5.83 -5.34
CA VAL A 180 13.59 -6.07 -3.89
C VAL A 180 14.75 -6.87 -3.25
N TYR A 181 15.53 -7.60 -4.06
CA TYR A 181 16.48 -8.62 -3.60
C TYR A 181 17.97 -8.23 -3.63
N ASN A 182 18.31 -7.02 -4.08
CA ASN A 182 19.69 -6.54 -4.23
C ASN A 182 20.00 -5.33 -3.34
N LEU A 183 19.16 -5.06 -2.34
CA LEU A 183 19.34 -3.95 -1.42
C LEU A 183 20.17 -4.44 -0.24
N ASP A 184 21.33 -3.83 -0.04
CA ASP A 184 22.33 -4.21 0.97
C ASP A 184 21.70 -4.38 2.37
N LEU A 185 22.17 -5.42 3.07
CA LEU A 185 21.72 -5.91 4.38
C LEU A 185 21.97 -4.95 5.56
N GLU A 186 22.39 -3.72 5.31
CA GLU A 186 22.68 -2.77 6.38
C GLU A 186 21.37 -2.32 7.04
N ARG A 187 21.15 -2.82 8.27
CA ARG A 187 20.01 -2.52 9.11
C ARG A 187 19.97 -1.03 9.45
N HIS A 188 19.26 -0.24 8.66
CA HIS A 188 18.67 0.98 9.20
C HIS A 188 17.43 0.59 10.00
N VAL A 189 17.62 0.36 11.31
CA VAL A 189 16.49 0.21 12.24
C VAL A 189 15.96 1.59 12.55
N GLU A 190 15.08 2.09 11.68
CA GLU A 190 14.15 3.16 12.05
C GLU A 190 13.28 2.69 13.23
N PRO A 191 12.79 3.58 14.11
CA PRO A 191 12.00 3.18 15.27
C PRO A 191 10.85 2.26 14.85
N MET A 192 10.69 1.18 15.61
CA MET A 192 9.71 0.14 15.33
C MET A 192 8.32 0.78 15.23
N LEU A 193 7.68 0.62 14.08
CA LEU A 193 6.22 0.72 14.03
C LEU A 193 5.69 -0.45 14.86
N ASN A 194 4.80 -0.16 15.80
CA ASN A 194 4.20 -1.21 16.62
C ASN A 194 3.05 -1.90 15.90
N GLU A 195 2.53 -1.28 14.83
CA GLU A 195 1.38 -1.79 14.09
C GLU A 195 1.44 -1.51 12.58
N ALA A 196 0.87 -2.42 11.80
CA ALA A 196 0.50 -2.22 10.41
C ALA A 196 -0.92 -2.72 10.17
N LYS A 197 -1.57 -2.23 9.11
CA LYS A 197 -2.94 -2.61 8.78
C LYS A 197 -3.11 -2.77 7.28
N ALA A 198 -3.89 -3.78 6.89
CA ALA A 198 -4.38 -3.94 5.52
C ALA A 198 -5.91 -3.86 5.54
N VAL A 199 -6.48 -3.02 4.68
CA VAL A 199 -7.92 -2.96 4.44
C VAL A 199 -8.25 -3.83 3.24
N TRP A 200 -9.27 -4.68 3.39
CA TRP A 200 -9.62 -5.65 2.37
C TRP A 200 -10.60 -5.09 1.35
N HIS A 201 -10.28 -5.34 0.08
CA HIS A 201 -11.10 -4.96 -1.06
C HIS A 201 -11.27 -6.16 -1.99
N PRO A 202 -12.43 -6.30 -2.64
CA PRO A 202 -12.59 -7.26 -3.71
C PRO A 202 -11.68 -6.88 -4.88
N ILE A 203 -11.18 -7.89 -5.58
CA ILE A 203 -10.46 -7.66 -6.82
C ILE A 203 -11.45 -7.19 -7.90
N PRO A 204 -11.17 -6.09 -8.61
CA PRO A 204 -12.07 -5.51 -9.61
C PRO A 204 -11.78 -6.00 -11.04
N GLY A 205 -12.58 -5.50 -11.98
CA GLY A 205 -12.36 -5.66 -13.42
C GLY A 205 -12.52 -7.11 -13.89
N ARG A 206 -11.73 -7.51 -14.90
CA ARG A 206 -11.78 -8.86 -15.50
C ARG A 206 -11.50 -10.00 -14.52
N ASN A 207 -10.89 -9.67 -13.39
CA ASN A 207 -10.52 -10.62 -12.35
C ASN A 207 -11.53 -10.67 -11.20
N ALA A 208 -12.60 -9.86 -11.26
CA ALA A 208 -13.67 -9.88 -10.27
C ALA A 208 -14.33 -11.26 -10.19
N ASP A 209 -14.73 -11.61 -8.97
CA ASP A 209 -15.50 -12.80 -8.65
C ASP A 209 -16.71 -12.34 -7.83
N SER A 210 -17.92 -12.60 -8.34
CA SER A 210 -19.16 -12.09 -7.74
C SER A 210 -19.40 -12.66 -6.35
N ASP A 211 -18.86 -13.85 -6.06
CA ASP A 211 -18.98 -14.49 -4.74
C ASP A 211 -18.20 -13.71 -3.67
N PHE A 212 -17.26 -12.85 -4.09
CA PHE A 212 -16.39 -12.05 -3.22
C PHE A 212 -16.67 -10.55 -3.30
N SER A 213 -17.72 -10.10 -4.00
CA SER A 213 -17.98 -8.66 -4.18
C SER A 213 -18.23 -7.90 -2.87
N GLY A 214 -18.58 -8.61 -1.79
CA GLY A 214 -18.78 -8.07 -0.45
C GLY A 214 -17.54 -8.15 0.45
N ALA A 215 -16.42 -8.72 -0.01
CA ALA A 215 -15.22 -8.94 0.79
C ALA A 215 -14.69 -7.62 1.35
N ARG A 216 -14.66 -7.53 2.68
CA ARG A 216 -14.27 -6.32 3.41
C ARG A 216 -13.75 -6.66 4.79
N GLY A 217 -13.18 -5.67 5.45
CA GLY A 217 -12.66 -5.79 6.81
C GLY A 217 -11.20 -5.38 6.88
N THR A 218 -10.52 -5.78 7.94
CA THR A 218 -9.12 -5.40 8.17
C THR A 218 -8.30 -6.58 8.67
N THR A 219 -7.04 -6.61 8.26
CA THR A 219 -6.00 -7.39 8.95
C THR A 219 -5.07 -6.44 9.67
N ARG A 220 -4.91 -6.65 10.98
CA ARG A 220 -3.95 -5.95 11.83
C ARG A 220 -2.70 -6.80 12.03
N PHE A 221 -1.55 -6.15 11.97
CA PHE A 221 -0.23 -6.75 12.15
C PHE A 221 0.43 -6.05 13.33
N GLU A 222 0.78 -6.78 14.37
CA GLU A 222 1.41 -6.26 15.58
C GLU A 222 2.85 -6.78 15.67
N GLN A 223 3.81 -5.87 15.81
CA GLN A 223 5.21 -6.24 15.95
C GLN A 223 5.46 -6.97 17.28
N LEU A 224 6.08 -8.14 17.22
CA LEU A 224 6.60 -8.88 18.38
C LEU A 224 8.13 -8.82 18.41
N ALA A 225 8.74 -9.38 19.46
CA ALA A 225 10.19 -9.47 19.57
C ALA A 225 10.84 -10.28 18.41
N ASP A 226 10.22 -11.38 18.00
CA ASP A 226 10.73 -12.29 16.95
C ASP A 226 9.64 -12.69 15.94
N GLY A 227 8.91 -11.70 15.44
CA GLY A 227 7.87 -11.93 14.44
C GLY A 227 6.76 -10.90 14.46
N VAL A 228 5.66 -11.22 13.81
CA VAL A 228 4.47 -10.38 13.71
C VAL A 228 3.24 -11.20 14.09
N ARG A 229 2.40 -10.68 14.99
CA ARG A 229 1.07 -11.23 15.24
C ARG A 229 0.08 -10.67 14.23
N VAL A 230 -0.64 -11.54 13.56
CA VAL A 230 -1.64 -11.21 12.55
C VAL A 230 -3.02 -11.45 13.15
N HIS A 231 -3.90 -10.45 13.08
CA HIS A 231 -5.30 -10.52 13.48
C HIS A 231 -6.19 -10.17 12.31
N MET A 232 -7.03 -11.09 11.87
CA MET A 232 -7.96 -10.90 10.76
C MET A 232 -9.38 -10.74 11.29
N ASP A 233 -10.09 -9.72 10.81
CA ASP A 233 -11.54 -9.55 11.01
C ASP A 233 -12.16 -9.19 9.66
N LEU A 234 -12.67 -10.22 8.97
CA LEU A 234 -13.20 -10.14 7.62
C LEU A 234 -14.67 -10.54 7.58
N ALA A 235 -15.40 -9.95 6.63
CA ALA A 235 -16.79 -10.27 6.36
C ALA A 235 -17.10 -10.20 4.86
N GLY A 236 -18.27 -10.72 4.48
CA GLY A 236 -18.75 -10.69 3.09
C GLY A 236 -18.03 -11.68 2.17
N LEU A 237 -17.49 -12.75 2.75
CA LEU A 237 -16.88 -13.87 2.03
C LEU A 237 -17.90 -15.01 1.84
N PRO A 238 -17.69 -15.91 0.87
CA PRO A 238 -18.51 -17.12 0.73
C PRO A 238 -18.51 -17.96 2.00
N ARG A 239 -19.67 -18.47 2.41
CA ARG A 239 -19.86 -19.20 3.67
C ARG A 239 -19.27 -20.61 3.63
N ASN A 240 -18.73 -21.09 4.74
CA ASN A 240 -18.25 -22.47 4.90
C ASN A 240 -17.26 -22.89 3.80
N ARG A 241 -16.25 -22.06 3.53
CA ARG A 241 -15.22 -22.29 2.50
C ARG A 241 -13.83 -22.21 3.11
N ASP A 242 -12.95 -23.09 2.64
CA ASP A 242 -11.52 -22.95 2.79
C ASP A 242 -10.99 -22.09 1.65
N LEU A 243 -10.29 -21.02 2.01
CA LEU A 243 -9.76 -20.03 1.08
C LEU A 243 -8.25 -19.93 1.31
N GLY A 244 -7.47 -20.05 0.24
CA GLY A 244 -6.03 -19.86 0.30
C GLY A 244 -5.69 -18.42 0.67
N LEU A 245 -4.68 -18.25 1.52
CA LEU A 245 -4.23 -16.97 2.05
C LEU A 245 -2.73 -16.82 1.86
N HIS A 246 -2.31 -15.72 1.22
CA HIS A 246 -0.90 -15.48 0.94
C HIS A 246 -0.52 -14.01 1.16
N ILE A 247 0.77 -13.77 1.43
CA ILE A 247 1.39 -12.45 1.27
C ILE A 247 2.20 -12.47 -0.03
N THR A 248 1.99 -11.50 -0.90
CA THR A 248 2.64 -11.43 -2.22
C THR A 248 3.81 -10.46 -2.26
N GLU A 249 4.74 -10.70 -3.19
CA GLU A 249 5.96 -9.88 -3.36
C GLU A 249 5.62 -8.41 -3.60
N PHE A 250 4.57 -8.17 -4.38
CA PHE A 250 4.10 -6.84 -4.77
C PHE A 250 2.67 -6.61 -4.27
N ALA A 251 2.27 -5.35 -4.31
CA ALA A 251 0.94 -4.87 -3.91
C ALA A 251 0.19 -4.17 -5.05
N SER A 252 0.68 -4.34 -6.28
CA SER A 252 0.17 -3.65 -7.45
C SER A 252 -0.93 -4.45 -8.12
N ILE A 253 -2.07 -3.80 -8.33
CA ILE A 253 -3.08 -4.24 -9.32
C ILE A 253 -3.38 -3.10 -10.30
N LEU A 254 -2.34 -2.34 -10.68
CA LEU A 254 -2.45 -1.29 -11.70
C LEU A 254 -3.21 -1.82 -12.92
N GLU A 255 -4.12 -1.00 -13.43
CA GLU A 255 -4.97 -1.34 -14.59
C GLU A 255 -5.77 -2.64 -14.40
N ASP A 256 -6.17 -2.92 -13.15
CA ASP A 256 -6.92 -4.11 -12.74
C ASP A 256 -6.21 -5.44 -13.10
N ASN A 257 -4.88 -5.38 -13.26
CA ASN A 257 -4.07 -6.56 -13.55
C ASN A 257 -3.56 -7.22 -12.27
N VAL A 258 -4.23 -8.29 -11.85
CA VAL A 258 -3.88 -9.03 -10.62
C VAL A 258 -2.56 -9.77 -10.68
N ASP A 259 -2.02 -10.01 -11.87
CA ASP A 259 -0.72 -10.66 -12.03
C ASP A 259 0.43 -9.77 -11.55
N ASN A 260 0.18 -8.46 -11.46
CA ASN A 260 1.14 -7.50 -10.90
C ASN A 260 1.35 -7.67 -9.39
N LEU A 261 0.56 -8.51 -8.69
CA LEU A 261 0.82 -8.90 -7.30
C LEU A 261 2.08 -9.79 -7.19
N GLY A 262 2.51 -10.43 -8.28
CA GLY A 262 3.70 -11.27 -8.29
C GLY A 262 3.48 -12.63 -7.63
N ASN A 263 4.57 -13.25 -7.19
CA ASN A 263 4.51 -14.55 -6.53
C ASN A 263 4.21 -14.38 -5.04
N VAL A 264 4.03 -15.50 -4.34
CA VAL A 264 4.07 -15.51 -2.88
C VAL A 264 5.44 -15.04 -2.41
N TRP A 265 5.43 -14.10 -1.47
CA TRP A 265 6.63 -13.45 -1.00
C TRP A 265 7.54 -14.40 -0.20
N SER A 266 8.83 -14.32 -0.47
CA SER A 266 9.88 -14.83 0.41
C SER A 266 11.05 -13.84 0.47
N PRO A 267 11.59 -13.53 1.66
CA PRO A 267 12.83 -12.76 1.79
C PRO A 267 14.06 -13.58 1.38
N VAL A 268 13.98 -14.91 1.46
CA VAL A 268 15.05 -15.85 1.09
C VAL A 268 14.76 -16.41 -0.30
N ARG A 269 15.76 -16.38 -1.20
CA ARG A 269 15.63 -16.99 -2.53
C ARG A 269 15.45 -18.52 -2.40
N ASN A 270 14.60 -19.09 -3.25
CA ASN A 270 14.38 -20.54 -3.38
C ASN A 270 13.75 -21.25 -2.17
N ALA A 271 13.10 -20.52 -1.26
CA ALA A 271 12.23 -21.16 -0.27
C ALA A 271 11.11 -21.94 -1.00
N GLN A 272 10.83 -23.15 -0.53
CA GLN A 272 9.83 -24.02 -1.13
C GLN A 272 8.44 -23.59 -0.66
N HIS A 273 7.43 -23.83 -1.47
CA HIS A 273 6.06 -23.62 -1.04
C HIS A 273 5.69 -24.61 0.08
N GLY A 274 4.93 -24.15 1.07
CA GLY A 274 4.40 -24.96 2.16
C GLY A 274 3.20 -24.29 2.80
N CYS A 275 2.76 -24.80 3.95
CA CYS A 275 1.76 -24.13 4.77
C CYS A 275 2.30 -23.85 6.17
N ARG A 276 1.96 -22.68 6.71
CA ARG A 276 2.31 -22.25 8.08
C ARG A 276 1.99 -23.30 9.15
N SER A 277 0.87 -24.00 9.02
CA SER A 277 0.39 -24.96 10.02
C SER A 277 1.03 -26.35 9.92
N THR A 278 1.53 -26.75 8.75
CA THR A 278 2.01 -28.12 8.52
C THR A 278 3.52 -28.19 8.29
N ASP A 279 4.10 -27.20 7.58
CA ASP A 279 5.50 -27.22 7.15
C ASP A 279 6.20 -25.86 7.40
N PRO A 280 6.22 -25.32 8.63
CA PRO A 280 6.72 -23.97 8.90
C PRO A 280 8.21 -23.78 8.54
N ALA A 281 9.03 -24.82 8.62
CA ALA A 281 10.45 -24.75 8.26
C ALA A 281 10.71 -24.72 6.74
N ARG A 282 9.75 -25.20 5.94
CA ARG A 282 9.86 -25.28 4.47
C ARG A 282 9.23 -24.08 3.79
N SER A 283 8.16 -23.55 4.39
CA SER A 283 7.27 -22.53 3.83
C SER A 283 7.98 -21.20 3.56
N ARG A 284 7.57 -20.53 2.48
CA ARG A 284 7.92 -19.13 2.23
C ARG A 284 7.27 -18.26 3.32
N ALA A 285 7.87 -17.10 3.60
CA ALA A 285 7.33 -16.19 4.62
C ALA A 285 5.90 -15.69 4.31
N GLY A 286 5.51 -15.67 3.03
CA GLY A 286 4.17 -15.33 2.58
C GLY A 286 3.21 -16.51 2.43
N ASP A 287 3.63 -17.75 2.68
CA ASP A 287 2.73 -18.92 2.67
C ASP A 287 1.94 -18.97 3.99
N LEU A 288 0.68 -18.52 3.99
CA LEU A 288 -0.14 -18.46 5.21
C LEU A 288 -1.08 -19.67 5.36
N GLY A 289 -1.24 -20.46 4.29
CA GLY A 289 -2.11 -21.62 4.20
C GLY A 289 -3.56 -21.23 3.92
N ASN A 290 -4.49 -21.75 4.71
CA ASN A 290 -5.92 -21.55 4.50
C ASN A 290 -6.57 -20.80 5.66
N VAL A 291 -7.60 -20.01 5.34
CA VAL A 291 -8.58 -19.52 6.31
C VAL A 291 -9.94 -20.16 6.04
N ARG A 292 -10.68 -20.46 7.11
CA ARG A 292 -12.02 -21.04 7.01
C ARG A 292 -13.07 -19.96 7.28
N THR A 293 -13.95 -19.73 6.33
CA THR A 293 -15.10 -18.83 6.54
C THR A 293 -16.19 -19.52 7.36
N SER A 294 -16.80 -18.75 8.26
CA SER A 294 -17.96 -19.20 9.04
C SER A 294 -19.22 -19.40 8.17
N ASP A 295 -20.29 -19.88 8.79
CA ASP A 295 -21.65 -19.92 8.23
C ASP A 295 -22.25 -18.53 7.92
N SER A 296 -21.67 -17.47 8.50
CA SER A 296 -22.03 -16.07 8.25
C SER A 296 -21.11 -15.38 7.25
N GLY A 297 -20.11 -16.10 6.70
CA GLY A 297 -19.19 -15.53 5.71
C GLY A 297 -18.15 -14.59 6.34
N THR A 298 -17.79 -14.85 7.60
CA THR A 298 -16.80 -14.08 8.36
C THR A 298 -15.54 -14.90 8.63
N VAL A 299 -14.41 -14.23 8.80
CA VAL A 299 -13.14 -14.83 9.28
C VAL A 299 -12.65 -14.03 10.46
N LYS A 300 -12.43 -14.70 11.60
CA LYS A 300 -11.81 -14.13 12.80
C LYS A 300 -10.69 -15.04 13.26
N GLU A 301 -9.47 -14.70 12.88
CA GLU A 301 -8.29 -15.53 13.14
C GLU A 301 -7.15 -14.71 13.71
N SER A 302 -6.30 -15.37 14.51
CA SER A 302 -5.11 -14.80 15.11
C SER A 302 -3.97 -15.80 15.04
N PHE A 303 -2.83 -15.42 14.46
CA PHE A 303 -1.63 -16.26 14.38
C PHE A 303 -0.35 -15.43 14.39
N VAL A 304 0.79 -16.09 14.57
CA VAL A 304 2.11 -15.45 14.57
C VAL A 304 2.89 -15.88 13.33
N LEU A 305 3.55 -14.92 12.70
CA LEU A 305 4.52 -15.10 11.64
C LEU A 305 5.93 -14.88 12.20
N PRO A 306 6.74 -15.94 12.39
CA PRO A 306 8.09 -15.80 12.91
C PRO A 306 9.03 -15.21 11.85
N GLY A 307 10.08 -14.50 12.30
CA GLY A 307 11.18 -14.04 11.43
C GLY A 307 10.85 -12.90 10.45
N VAL A 308 9.60 -12.44 10.40
CA VAL A 308 9.17 -11.24 9.65
C VAL A 308 9.00 -10.03 10.57
N ASN A 309 8.94 -8.84 10.00
CA ASN A 309 8.72 -7.61 10.77
C ASN A 309 7.83 -6.61 10.01
N ILE A 310 7.46 -5.52 10.69
CA ILE A 310 6.80 -4.35 10.10
C ILE A 310 7.70 -3.11 10.25
N PHE A 311 9.01 -3.31 10.23
CA PHE A 311 9.95 -2.20 10.23
C PHE A 311 9.85 -1.44 8.92
N ARG A 312 10.17 -0.16 8.98
CA ARG A 312 10.07 0.74 7.84
C ARG A 312 10.89 0.23 6.64
N SER A 313 12.03 -0.39 6.91
CA SER A 313 12.97 -0.90 5.91
C SER A 313 13.43 -2.32 6.24
N GLY A 314 14.12 -2.93 5.29
CA GLY A 314 14.71 -4.27 5.42
C GLY A 314 13.93 -5.34 4.69
N ILE A 315 14.65 -6.40 4.29
CA ILE A 315 14.13 -7.44 3.40
C ILE A 315 12.97 -8.25 3.99
N ASN A 316 12.88 -8.32 5.33
CA ASN A 316 11.87 -9.08 6.07
C ASN A 316 10.61 -8.27 6.39
N THR A 317 10.52 -7.02 5.93
CA THR A 317 9.34 -6.19 6.20
C THR A 317 8.12 -6.65 5.39
N LEU A 318 6.96 -6.64 6.05
CA LEU A 318 5.65 -6.82 5.42
C LEU A 318 5.11 -5.53 4.80
N LEU A 319 5.64 -4.36 5.16
CA LEU A 319 5.14 -3.07 4.69
C LEU A 319 5.25 -2.95 3.17
N GLY A 320 4.20 -2.41 2.53
CA GLY A 320 4.13 -2.24 1.09
C GLY A 320 3.89 -3.53 0.29
N ARG A 321 3.73 -4.68 0.96
CA ARG A 321 3.28 -5.94 0.35
C ARG A 321 1.76 -6.04 0.39
N ALA A 322 1.18 -7.02 -0.29
CA ALA A 322 -0.25 -7.30 -0.21
C ALA A 322 -0.51 -8.65 0.47
N ILE A 323 -1.57 -8.70 1.28
CA ILE A 323 -2.19 -9.94 1.71
C ILE A 323 -3.36 -10.24 0.77
N VAL A 324 -3.49 -11.50 0.32
CA VAL A 324 -4.37 -11.92 -0.78
C VAL A 324 -5.14 -13.18 -0.39
N ILE A 325 -6.44 -13.17 -0.69
CA ILE A 325 -7.33 -14.33 -0.61
C ILE A 325 -7.52 -14.91 -2.00
N HIS A 326 -7.49 -16.24 -2.08
CA HIS A 326 -7.79 -17.03 -3.25
C HIS A 326 -9.16 -17.72 -3.12
N ASN A 327 -9.86 -17.94 -4.23
CA ASN A 327 -11.18 -18.60 -4.22
C ASN A 327 -11.15 -20.13 -4.08
N ALA A 328 -9.96 -20.73 -4.04
CA ALA A 328 -9.74 -22.13 -3.76
C ALA A 328 -8.85 -22.28 -2.52
N ALA A 329 -8.97 -23.41 -1.84
CA ALA A 329 -8.05 -23.79 -0.78
C ALA A 329 -6.64 -24.00 -1.36
N ASP A 330 -5.64 -23.59 -0.61
CA ASP A 330 -4.25 -23.89 -0.84
C ASP A 330 -3.96 -25.37 -0.57
N ASP A 331 -3.15 -25.98 -1.43
CA ASP A 331 -2.74 -27.39 -1.34
C ASP A 331 -1.36 -27.56 -0.70
N CYS A 332 -0.71 -26.47 -0.28
CA CYS A 332 0.57 -26.45 0.44
C CYS A 332 1.74 -27.12 -0.32
N SER A 333 1.57 -27.41 -1.61
CA SER A 333 2.50 -28.22 -2.39
C SER A 333 2.63 -27.80 -3.86
N ASP A 334 1.82 -26.85 -4.33
CA ASP A 334 1.93 -26.25 -5.66
C ASP A 334 3.35 -25.71 -5.95
N VAL A 335 3.97 -26.26 -7.00
CA VAL A 335 5.31 -25.92 -7.49
C VAL A 335 5.31 -24.89 -8.61
N SER A 336 4.15 -24.30 -8.96
CA SER A 336 4.07 -23.21 -9.93
C SER A 336 4.87 -21.99 -9.45
N ALA A 337 5.23 -21.11 -10.40
CA ALA A 337 5.97 -19.90 -10.06
C ALA A 337 5.24 -19.04 -9.01
N SER A 338 3.91 -18.95 -9.10
CA SER A 338 3.09 -18.29 -8.10
C SER A 338 3.00 -19.09 -6.80
N GLY A 339 2.96 -20.43 -6.89
CA GLY A 339 2.78 -21.35 -5.76
C GLY A 339 1.48 -21.08 -5.01
N VAL A 340 0.36 -21.03 -5.74
CA VAL A 340 -0.99 -20.76 -5.22
C VAL A 340 -2.02 -21.56 -6.01
N LYS A 341 -3.13 -21.94 -5.37
CA LYS A 341 -4.34 -22.44 -6.03
C LYS A 341 -5.42 -21.39 -6.14
N GLY A 342 -6.24 -21.51 -7.18
CA GLY A 342 -7.39 -20.62 -7.40
C GLY A 342 -7.00 -19.21 -7.85
N ARG A 343 -8.02 -18.44 -8.24
CA ARG A 343 -7.87 -17.04 -8.62
C ARG A 343 -7.73 -16.18 -7.38
N ARG A 344 -6.94 -15.12 -7.48
CA ARG A 344 -6.91 -14.03 -6.50
C ARG A 344 -8.27 -13.31 -6.55
N VAL A 345 -8.94 -13.11 -5.40
CA VAL A 345 -10.31 -12.57 -5.36
C VAL A 345 -10.51 -11.42 -4.37
N ALA A 346 -9.68 -11.30 -3.34
CA ALA A 346 -9.63 -10.13 -2.48
C ALA A 346 -8.19 -9.85 -2.06
N TYR A 347 -7.89 -8.59 -1.77
CA TYR A 347 -6.56 -8.20 -1.35
C TYR A 347 -6.58 -6.97 -0.44
N GLY A 348 -5.50 -6.76 0.30
CA GLY A 348 -5.24 -5.53 1.02
C GLY A 348 -3.75 -5.23 1.04
N VAL A 349 -3.37 -3.97 0.84
CA VAL A 349 -1.97 -3.54 0.93
C VAL A 349 -1.63 -3.25 2.39
N ILE A 350 -0.50 -3.78 2.85
CA ILE A 350 -0.05 -3.67 4.25
C ILE A 350 0.63 -2.31 4.42
N GLY A 351 -0.08 -1.39 5.08
CA GLY A 351 0.40 -0.04 5.37
C GLY A 351 0.79 0.15 6.83
N ALA A 352 1.72 1.08 7.07
CA ALA A 352 2.10 1.50 8.42
C ALA A 352 0.87 2.03 9.17
N SER A 353 0.73 1.66 10.44
CA SER A 353 -0.38 2.07 11.30
C SER A 353 0.15 2.40 12.70
N ASN A 354 -0.68 3.04 13.51
CA ASN A 354 -0.38 3.29 14.92
C ASN A 354 -1.55 2.80 15.77
N ALA A 355 -1.25 2.04 16.83
CA ALA A 355 -2.25 1.57 17.79
C ALA A 355 -3.01 2.73 18.48
N ALA A 356 -2.35 3.90 18.61
CA ALA A 356 -2.84 5.05 19.38
C ALA A 356 -3.97 5.87 18.71
N PHE A 357 -4.18 5.75 17.40
CA PHE A 357 -5.22 6.52 16.70
C PHE A 357 -6.61 5.86 16.73
N ALA A 358 -6.70 4.57 17.10
CA ALA A 358 -7.99 3.90 17.28
C ALA A 358 -8.69 4.27 18.61
N THR A 359 -7.93 4.64 19.64
CA THR A 359 -8.47 4.99 20.98
C THR A 359 -8.84 6.46 21.12
N ALA A 360 -8.13 7.39 20.46
CA ALA A 360 -8.45 8.83 20.56
C ALA A 360 -9.80 9.18 19.88
N ALA A 361 -10.12 8.54 18.75
CA ALA A 361 -11.40 8.72 18.06
C ALA A 361 -12.58 8.06 18.80
N ALA A 362 -12.33 6.98 19.55
CA ALA A 362 -13.35 6.31 20.37
C ALA A 362 -13.60 7.00 21.73
N LEU A 363 -12.66 7.81 22.22
CA LEU A 363 -12.76 8.50 23.51
C LEU A 363 -13.01 10.01 23.42
N GLY A 364 -13.11 10.59 22.21
CA GLY A 364 -13.37 12.02 22.03
C GLY A 364 -12.32 12.94 22.66
N VAL A 365 -11.08 12.45 22.82
CA VAL A 365 -10.01 13.24 23.44
C VAL A 365 -9.24 13.97 22.35
N ALA A 366 -9.32 15.30 22.37
CA ALA A 366 -8.45 16.16 21.58
C ALA A 366 -6.99 15.88 21.94
N THR A 367 -6.17 15.47 20.97
CA THR A 367 -4.74 15.33 21.17
C THR A 367 -4.14 16.71 21.43
N ALA A 368 -3.72 16.95 22.66
CA ALA A 368 -2.95 18.12 23.04
C ALA A 368 -1.63 18.13 22.26
N SER A 369 -1.42 19.18 21.47
CA SER A 369 -0.11 19.55 20.96
C SER A 369 0.78 19.89 22.15
N ALA A 370 1.88 19.16 22.31
CA ALA A 370 2.89 19.49 23.29
C ALA A 370 4.28 19.26 22.68
N LEU A 371 4.90 20.34 22.18
CA LEU A 371 6.24 20.73 22.60
C LEU A 371 6.58 22.16 22.10
N SER A 372 6.30 23.16 22.93
CA SER A 372 7.21 24.29 23.09
C SER A 372 6.98 24.94 24.46
N MET A 373 8.04 25.50 25.02
CA MET A 373 8.16 26.17 26.33
C MET A 373 8.51 25.26 27.52
N LEU A 374 9.81 25.17 27.81
CA LEU A 374 10.43 25.64 29.07
C LEU A 374 11.88 25.11 29.16
N PHE A 375 12.85 25.90 28.70
CA PHE A 375 14.00 26.47 29.43
C PHE A 375 15.04 26.99 28.44
#